data_AF-A0A1M5RDH6-F1
#
_entry.id   AF-A0A1M5RDH6-F1
#
_cell.length_a   1.000
_cell.length_b   1.000
_cell.length_c   1.000
_cell.angle_alpha   90.00
_cell.angle_beta   90.00
_cell.angle_gamma   90.00
#
_symmetry.space_group_name_H-M   'P 1'
#
loop_
_entity.id
_entity.type
_entity.pdbx_description
1 polymer ?
#
loop_
_entity_poly.entity_id
_entity_poly.type
_entity_poly.pdbx_seq_one_letter_code
_entity_poly.pdbx_strand_id
1 'polypeptide(L)' 'MAKPIKNTPVLKGKEAIDFYKTIDLNRDKKVSVDSLTAIRTDANKLKELLKVN' A
#
# COMPACT_ATOMS: atom_id res chain seq x y z
N MET A 1 17.55 4.96 -3.57
CA MET A 1 17.33 3.66 -4.23
C MET A 1 16.88 2.66 -3.17
N ALA A 2 15.76 1.96 -3.39
CA ALA A 2 15.25 0.98 -2.42
C ALA A 2 16.25 -0.16 -2.25
N LYS A 3 16.50 -0.58 -1.01
CA LYS A 3 17.41 -1.71 -0.72
C LYS A 3 16.77 -3.01 -1.26
N PRO A 4 17.51 -3.88 -1.95
CA PRO A 4 16.96 -5.16 -2.42
C PRO A 4 16.47 -5.98 -1.22
N ILE A 5 15.24 -6.49 -1.32
CA ILE A 5 14.66 -7.38 -0.30
C ILE A 5 15.38 -8.73 -0.44
N LYS A 6 16.00 -9.23 0.65
CA LYS A 6 16.84 -10.44 0.62
C LYS A 6 16.10 -11.70 0.15
N ASN A 7 14.78 -11.78 0.38
CA ASN A 7 13.90 -12.82 -0.15
C ASN A 7 12.69 -12.14 -0.79
N THR A 8 12.72 -11.94 -2.11
CA THR A 8 11.51 -11.55 -2.84
C THR A 8 10.65 -12.81 -3.01
N PRO A 9 9.43 -12.86 -2.46
CA PRO A 9 8.55 -14.00 -2.67
C PRO A 9 8.25 -14.15 -4.17
N VAL A 10 8.52 -15.33 -4.71
CA VAL A 10 8.19 -15.68 -6.09
C VAL A 10 6.75 -16.18 -6.10
N LEU A 11 5.81 -15.32 -6.51
CA LEU A 11 4.42 -15.71 -6.69
C LEU A 11 4.29 -16.68 -7.86
N LYS A 12 3.47 -17.73 -7.71
CA LYS A 12 3.25 -18.75 -8.75
C LYS A 12 1.76 -19.01 -8.98
N GLY A 13 1.43 -19.49 -10.17
CA GLY A 13 0.07 -19.92 -10.52
C GLY A 13 -0.98 -18.84 -10.25
N LYS A 14 -2.02 -19.19 -9.48
CA LYS A 14 -3.15 -18.30 -9.19
C LYS A 14 -2.73 -17.03 -8.44
N GLU A 15 -1.78 -17.12 -7.51
CA GLU A 15 -1.33 -15.96 -6.72
C GLU A 15 -0.65 -14.90 -7.60
N ALA A 16 0.13 -15.34 -8.60
CA ALA A 16 0.76 -14.44 -9.55
C ALA A 16 -0.28 -13.72 -10.42
N ILE A 17 -1.32 -14.44 -10.86
CA ILE A 17 -2.40 -13.88 -11.67
C ILE A 17 -3.20 -12.85 -10.86
N ASP A 18 -3.55 -13.17 -9.61
CA ASP A 18 -4.33 -12.29 -8.75
C ASP A 18 -3.52 -11.02 -8.40
N PHE A 19 -2.23 -11.17 -8.08
CA PHE A 19 -1.35 -10.03 -7.84
C PHE A 19 -1.21 -9.14 -9.09
N TYR A 20 -1.01 -9.74 -10.26
CA TYR A 20 -0.94 -8.99 -11.52
C TYR A 20 -2.23 -8.21 -11.81
N LYS A 21 -3.40 -8.83 -11.63
CA LYS A 21 -4.70 -8.14 -11.76
C LYS A 21 -4.81 -6.96 -10.79
N THR A 22 -4.31 -7.13 -9.57
CA THR A 22 -4.32 -6.07 -8.56
C THR A 22 -3.43 -4.90 -8.98
N ILE A 23 -2.28 -5.16 -9.59
CA ILE A 23 -1.42 -4.09 -10.14
C ILE A 23 -2.14 -3.40 -11.31
N ASP A 24 -2.69 -4.17 -12.25
CA ASP A 24 -3.32 -3.63 -13.45
C ASP A 24 -4.53 -2.75 -13.12
N LEU A 25 -5.39 -3.17 -12.18
CA LEU A 25 -6.51 -2.39 -11.67
C LEU A 25 -6.11 -1.06 -11.00
N ASN A 26 -4.85 -0.96 -10.57
CA ASN A 26 -4.32 0.22 -9.90
C ASN A 26 -3.27 0.95 -10.76
N ARG A 27 -3.04 0.53 -12.01
CA ARG A 27 -2.00 1.07 -12.90
C ARG A 27 -2.09 2.58 -13.07
N ASP A 28 -3.32 3.08 -13.26
CA ASP A 28 -3.58 4.50 -13.48
C ASP A 28 -3.99 5.25 -12.20
N LYS A 29 -4.17 4.51 -11.09
CA LYS A 29 -4.50 5.10 -9.79
C LYS A 29 -3.25 5.63 -9.11
N LYS A 30 -2.75 6.74 -9.62
CA LYS A 30 -1.71 7.51 -8.94
C LYS A 30 -2.36 8.34 -7.85
N VAL A 31 -2.05 8.03 -6.60
CA VAL A 31 -2.41 8.89 -5.47
C VAL A 31 -1.38 10.02 -5.42
N SER A 32 -1.85 11.27 -5.42
CA SER A 32 -0.95 12.41 -5.25
C SER A 32 -0.26 12.34 -3.89
N VAL A 33 0.96 12.88 -3.78
CA VAL A 33 1.71 12.92 -2.51
C VAL A 33 0.90 13.63 -1.43
N ASP A 34 0.17 14.67 -1.80
CA ASP A 34 -0.67 15.46 -0.90
C ASP A 34 -1.84 14.64 -0.38
N SER A 35 -2.55 13.92 -1.27
CA SER A 35 -3.65 13.03 -0.89
C SER A 35 -3.18 11.91 0.05
N LEU A 36 -2.00 11.33 -0.21
CA LEU A 36 -1.43 10.30 0.67
C LEU A 36 -1.05 10.86 2.05
N THR A 37 -0.55 12.10 2.08
CA THR A 37 -0.17 12.78 3.32
C THR A 37 -1.39 13.12 4.17
N ALA A 38 -2.48 13.57 3.55
CA ALA A 38 -3.76 13.81 4.21
C ALA A 38 -4.30 12.52 4.87
N ILE A 39 -4.38 11.42 4.11
CA ILE A 39 -4.85 10.12 4.62
C ILE A 39 -4.03 9.65 5.83
N ARG A 40 -2.70 9.78 5.77
CA ARG A 40 -1.81 9.40 6.89
C ARG A 40 -2.04 10.27 8.12
N THR A 41 -2.25 11.57 7.92
CA THR A 41 -2.49 12.53 9.00
C THR A 41 -3.80 12.19 9.71
N ASP A 42 -4.86 11.90 8.96
CA ASP A 42 -6.17 11.58 9.52
C ASP A 42 -6.17 10.20 10.22
N ALA A 43 -5.50 9.20 9.64
CA ALA A 43 -5.31 7.91 10.28
C ALA A 43 -4.56 8.02 11.62
N ASN A 44 -3.53 8.88 11.70
CA ASN A 44 -2.80 9.12 12.94
C ASN A 44 -3.69 9.80 13.99
N LYS A 45 -4.48 10.81 13.61
CA LYS A 45 -5.43 11.46 14.53
C LYS A 45 -6.44 10.45 15.09
N LEU A 46 -7.03 9.62 14.23
CA LEU A 46 -7.96 8.57 14.64
C LEU A 46 -7.31 7.58 15.61
N LYS A 47 -6.07 7.18 15.34
CA LYS A 47 -5.31 6.29 16.22
C LYS A 47 -5.07 6.90 17.60
N GLU A 48 -4.75 8.20 17.66
CA GLU A 48 -4.59 8.87 18.95
C GLU A 48 -5.91 8.96 19.71
N LEU A 49 -7.03 9.26 19.05
CA LEU A 49 -8.36 9.26 19.67
C LEU A 49 -8.75 7.88 20.23
N LEU A 50 -8.42 6.81 19.50
CA LEU A 50 -8.72 5.43 19.91
C LEU A 50 -7.84 4.92 21.07
N LYS A 51 -6.70 5.54 21.35
CA LYS A 51 -5.86 5.21 22.52
C LYS A 51 -6.32 5.90 23.80
N VAL A 52 -7.15 6.94 23.69
CA VAL A 52 -7.65 7.74 24.81
C VAL A 52 -8.90 7.11 25.44
N ASN A 53 -9.52 6.11 24.78
CA ASN A 53 -10.55 5.23 25.33
C ASN A 53 -9.94 3.90 25.78
#